data_AF-A0A9Q9Y8G3-F1
#
_entry.id   AF-A0A9Q9Y8G3-F1
#
_cell.length_a   1.000
_cell.length_b   1.000
_cell.length_c   1.000
_cell.angle_alpha   90.00
_cell.angle_beta   90.00
_cell.angle_gamma   90.00
#
_symmetry.space_group_name_H-M   'P 1'
#
loop_
_entity.id
_entity.type
_entity.pdbx_description
1 polymer ?
#
loop_
_entity_poly.entity_id
_entity_poly.type
_entity_poly.pdbx_seq_one_letter_code
_entity_poly.pdbx_strand_id
1 'polypeptide(L)'
;MVSQCHEEELEHYLRSFLKYVFRINNATSENSLTTHEVLATAVTVILKQTADFNTCNKLLKYSWFFFETIAKSMAQYLQDGNRMKMPRAQRFPESFHQALQSLLLAIMPHITMRYVDVPVEARSVNFSLACFIKVRPRAVVF
;
A
#
# COMPACT_ATOMS: atom_id res chain seq x y z
N MET A 1 4.22 15.35 -3.36
CA MET A 1 4.75 15.11 -1.99
C MET A 1 5.78 13.98 -1.94
N VAL A 2 5.42 12.69 -2.05
CA VAL A 2 6.43 11.59 -1.92
C VAL A 2 7.57 11.72 -2.93
N SER A 3 7.25 12.03 -4.20
CA SER A 3 8.27 12.24 -5.23
C SER A 3 9.19 13.42 -4.93
N GLN A 4 8.63 14.53 -4.43
CA GLN A 4 9.37 15.73 -4.06
C GLN A 4 10.32 15.47 -2.90
N CYS A 5 9.86 14.76 -1.86
CA CYS A 5 10.73 14.36 -0.75
C CYS A 5 11.90 13.50 -1.22
N HIS A 6 11.72 12.66 -2.25
CA HIS A 6 12.84 11.89 -2.79
C HIS A 6 13.77 12.76 -3.65
N GLU A 7 13.22 13.66 -4.47
CA GLU A 7 13.97 14.62 -5.28
C GLU A 7 14.81 15.59 -4.42
N GLU A 8 14.36 15.88 -3.18
CA GLU A 8 15.03 16.73 -2.19
C GLU A 8 15.87 15.94 -1.15
N GLU A 9 16.06 14.62 -1.34
CA GLU A 9 16.80 13.74 -0.41
C GLU A 9 16.21 13.64 1.03
N LEU A 10 14.94 13.98 1.17
CA LEU A 10 14.13 13.94 2.40
C LEU A 10 13.44 12.60 2.65
N GLU A 11 13.83 11.51 1.97
CA GLU A 11 13.22 10.18 2.17
C GLU A 11 13.26 9.73 3.63
N HIS A 12 14.32 10.08 4.36
CA HIS A 12 14.49 9.76 5.77
C HIS A 12 13.38 10.37 6.67
N TYR A 13 12.80 11.51 6.27
CA TYR A 13 11.63 12.08 6.95
C TYR A 13 10.37 11.26 6.71
N LEU A 14 10.15 10.76 5.49
CA LEU A 14 9.01 9.88 5.21
C LEU A 14 9.09 8.58 6.01
N ARG A 15 10.30 7.99 6.10
CA ARG A 15 10.55 6.81 6.93
C ARG A 15 10.34 7.10 8.42
N SER A 16 10.81 8.26 8.90
CA SER A 16 10.62 8.67 10.29
C SER A 16 9.16 8.94 10.61
N PHE A 17 8.42 9.59 9.71
CA PHE A 17 6.98 9.79 9.82
C PHE A 17 6.26 8.44 9.91
N LEU A 18 6.52 7.52 8.99
CA LEU A 18 5.94 6.19 9.01
C LEU A 18 6.34 5.41 10.26
N LYS A 19 7.53 5.62 10.83
CA LYS A 19 7.94 4.90 12.04
C LYS A 19 7.30 5.47 13.31
N TYR A 20 7.33 6.78 13.50
CA TYR A 20 7.06 7.41 14.79
C TYR A 20 5.78 8.24 14.85
N VAL A 21 5.31 8.78 13.72
CA VAL A 21 4.19 9.75 13.69
C VAL A 21 2.91 9.13 13.17
N PHE A 22 2.97 8.27 12.14
CA PHE A 22 1.79 7.70 11.52
C PHE A 22 0.95 6.88 12.51
N ARG A 23 -0.32 7.26 12.64
CA ARG A 23 -1.36 6.58 13.42
C ARG A 23 -2.68 6.61 12.68
N ILE A 24 -3.40 5.50 12.69
CA ILE A 24 -4.81 5.47 12.28
C ILE A 24 -5.68 6.16 13.35
N ASN A 25 -6.68 6.92 12.92
CA ASN A 25 -7.67 7.51 13.82
C ASN A 25 -8.83 6.53 13.98
N ASN A 26 -8.97 5.93 15.16
CA ASN A 26 -10.01 4.94 15.47
C ASN A 26 -11.39 5.55 15.76
N ALA A 27 -11.60 6.83 15.44
CA ALA A 27 -12.84 7.54 15.71
C ALA A 27 -13.98 7.15 14.75
N THR A 28 -13.74 6.20 13.86
CA THR A 28 -14.64 5.90 12.76
C THR A 28 -15.49 4.67 13.12
N SER A 29 -16.80 4.77 12.87
CA SER A 29 -17.79 3.73 13.18
C SER A 29 -17.45 2.39 12.52
N GLU A 30 -18.04 1.29 13.02
CA GLU A 30 -17.81 -0.08 12.51
C GLU A 30 -18.03 -0.26 11.00
N ASN A 31 -18.70 0.70 10.32
CA ASN A 31 -18.98 0.70 8.88
C ASN A 31 -18.09 1.65 8.05
N SER A 32 -17.11 2.29 8.66
CA SER A 32 -16.20 3.20 7.95
C SER A 32 -15.08 2.43 7.24
N LEU A 33 -14.71 2.90 6.04
CA LEU A 33 -13.57 2.34 5.33
C LEU A 33 -12.29 2.57 6.13
N THR A 34 -11.50 1.51 6.25
CA THR A 34 -10.22 1.59 6.97
C THR A 34 -9.18 2.36 6.16
N THR A 35 -8.18 2.95 6.82
CA THR A 35 -7.12 3.70 6.12
C THR A 35 -6.36 2.83 5.11
N HIS A 36 -6.13 1.55 5.40
CA HIS A 36 -5.44 0.63 4.47
C HIS A 36 -6.30 0.31 3.24
N GLU A 37 -7.61 0.21 3.40
CA GLU A 37 -8.56 0.01 2.31
C GLU A 37 -8.71 1.25 1.42
N VAL A 38 -8.80 2.44 2.03
CA VAL A 38 -8.80 3.71 1.29
C VAL A 38 -7.51 3.86 0.49
N LEU A 39 -6.34 3.57 1.08
CA LEU A 39 -5.07 3.64 0.36
C LEU A 39 -5.01 2.64 -0.79
N ALA A 40 -5.37 1.37 -0.56
CA ALA A 40 -5.35 0.34 -1.59
C ALA A 40 -6.26 0.70 -2.77
N THR A 41 -7.46 1.20 -2.47
CA THR A 41 -8.43 1.66 -3.46
C THR A 41 -7.90 2.86 -4.23
N ALA A 42 -7.38 3.88 -3.56
CA ALA A 42 -6.85 5.08 -4.21
C ALA A 42 -5.67 4.76 -5.16
N VAL A 43 -4.73 3.91 -4.74
CA VAL A 43 -3.63 3.48 -5.59
C VAL A 43 -4.15 2.70 -6.80
N THR A 44 -5.12 1.79 -6.58
CA THR A 44 -5.76 1.02 -7.66
C THR A 44 -6.41 1.95 -8.70
N VAL A 45 -7.13 2.97 -8.23
CA VAL A 45 -7.81 3.96 -9.07
C VAL A 45 -6.80 4.70 -9.94
N ILE A 46 -5.71 5.20 -9.35
CA ILE A 46 -4.64 5.90 -10.09
C ILE A 46 -4.01 4.99 -11.15
N LEU A 47 -3.78 3.72 -10.84
CA LEU A 47 -3.21 2.75 -11.78
C LEU A 47 -4.18 2.39 -12.92
N LYS A 48 -5.48 2.29 -12.65
CA LYS A 48 -6.50 1.90 -13.64
C LYS A 48 -6.99 3.06 -14.52
N GLN A 49 -7.13 4.28 -13.98
CA GLN A 49 -7.91 5.35 -14.60
C GLN A 49 -7.16 6.23 -15.62
N THR A 50 -6.19 5.71 -16.39
CA THR A 50 -5.40 6.56 -17.30
C THR A 50 -4.90 7.84 -16.61
N ALA A 51 -4.44 7.74 -15.35
CA ALA A 51 -3.65 8.82 -14.77
C ALA A 51 -2.53 9.14 -15.77
N ASP A 52 -2.21 10.42 -15.94
CA ASP A 52 -1.17 10.82 -16.87
C ASP A 52 0.10 9.99 -16.58
N PHE A 53 0.80 9.58 -17.64
CA PHE A 53 1.90 8.61 -17.56
C PHE A 53 2.92 8.98 -16.47
N ASN A 54 3.14 10.27 -16.25
CA ASN A 54 4.04 10.79 -15.24
C ASN A 54 3.53 10.53 -13.80
N THR A 55 2.25 10.77 -13.52
CA THR A 55 1.64 10.42 -12.23
C THR A 55 1.72 8.92 -11.94
N CYS A 56 1.40 8.08 -12.92
CA CYS A 56 1.51 6.63 -12.78
C CYS A 56 2.95 6.20 -12.49
N ASN A 57 3.93 6.71 -13.25
CA ASN A 57 5.34 6.36 -13.06
C ASN A 57 5.87 6.81 -11.69
N LYS A 58 5.55 8.04 -11.25
CA LYS A 58 5.94 8.50 -9.92
C LYS A 58 5.36 7.60 -8.83
N LEU A 59 4.10 7.20 -8.96
CA LEU A 59 3.47 6.27 -8.01
C LEU A 59 4.22 4.93 -7.98
N LEU A 60 4.53 4.36 -9.14
CA LEU A 60 5.24 3.07 -9.24
C LEU A 60 6.67 3.16 -8.68
N LYS A 61 7.40 4.22 -9.04
CA LYS A 61 8.77 4.49 -8.58
C LYS A 61 8.86 4.62 -7.06
N TYR A 62 7.88 5.29 -6.45
CA TYR A 62 7.84 5.55 -5.01
C TYR A 62 6.80 4.70 -4.26
N SER A 63 6.45 3.54 -4.83
CA SER A 63 5.43 2.63 -4.31
C SER A 63 5.73 2.07 -2.91
N TRP A 64 7.00 2.03 -2.50
CA TRP A 64 7.45 1.59 -1.18
C TRP A 64 6.68 2.28 -0.04
N PHE A 65 6.43 3.58 -0.18
CA PHE A 65 5.79 4.40 0.85
C PHE A 65 4.34 3.95 1.06
N PHE A 66 3.59 3.74 -0.03
CA PHE A 66 2.19 3.33 0.03
C PHE A 66 2.06 1.93 0.61
N PHE A 67 2.89 0.98 0.19
CA PHE A 67 2.89 -0.37 0.73
C PHE A 67 3.28 -0.42 2.22
N GLU A 68 4.29 0.35 2.64
CA GLU A 68 4.64 0.45 4.06
C GLU A 68 3.51 1.09 4.89
N THR A 69 2.83 2.10 4.34
CA THR A 69 1.67 2.75 4.98
C THR A 69 0.49 1.79 5.13
N ILE A 70 0.14 1.04 4.06
CA ILE A 70 -0.89 0.00 4.10
C ILE A 70 -0.54 -1.03 5.17
N ALA A 71 0.69 -1.55 5.16
CA ALA A 71 1.12 -2.54 6.15
C ALA A 71 1.07 -2.02 7.59
N LYS A 72 1.47 -0.76 7.83
CA LYS A 72 1.41 -0.16 9.16
C LYS A 72 -0.04 0.05 9.62
N SER A 73 -0.91 0.53 8.74
CA SER A 73 -2.34 0.68 9.00
C SER A 73 -3.01 -0.66 9.31
N MET A 74 -2.67 -1.73 8.59
CA MET A 74 -3.14 -3.08 8.88
C MET A 74 -2.70 -3.55 10.27
N ALA A 75 -1.43 -3.34 10.63
CA ALA A 75 -0.91 -3.72 11.93
C ALA A 75 -1.63 -3.00 13.08
N GLN A 76 -1.84 -1.69 12.95
CA GLN A 76 -2.58 -0.89 13.94
C GLN A 76 -4.04 -1.32 14.05
N TYR A 77 -4.72 -1.60 12.93
CA TYR A 77 -6.10 -2.09 12.93
C TYR A 77 -6.26 -3.40 13.71
N LEU A 78 -5.31 -4.33 13.55
CA LEU A 78 -5.33 -5.60 14.28
C LEU A 78 -5.02 -5.44 15.76
N GLN A 79 -4.08 -4.55 16.09
CA GLN A 79 -3.68 -4.27 17.46
C GLN A 79 -4.81 -3.59 18.23
N ASP A 80 -5.35 -2.50 17.68
CA ASP A 80 -6.35 -1.66 18.34
C ASP A 80 -7.71 -2.39 18.47
N GLY A 81 -8.07 -3.21 17.49
CA GLY A 81 -9.27 -4.04 17.55
C GLY A 81 -9.10 -5.39 18.27
N ASN A 82 -7.92 -5.67 18.86
CA ASN A 82 -7.57 -6.97 19.45
C ASN A 82 -7.87 -8.17 18.51
N ARG A 83 -7.77 -7.96 17.20
CA ARG A 83 -8.18 -8.91 16.16
C ARG A 83 -7.11 -9.98 15.89
N MET A 84 -5.92 -9.84 16.48
CA MET A 84 -4.84 -10.84 16.34
C MET A 84 -5.26 -12.25 16.80
N LYS A 85 -6.18 -12.34 17.77
CA LYS A 85 -6.71 -13.61 18.28
C LYS A 85 -7.84 -14.20 17.42
N MET A 86 -8.42 -13.42 16.50
CA MET A 86 -9.48 -13.89 15.62
C MET A 86 -8.95 -14.86 14.56
N PRO A 87 -9.79 -15.78 14.05
CA PRO A 87 -9.49 -16.56 12.86
C PRO A 87 -9.02 -15.65 11.74
N ARG A 88 -8.00 -16.07 10.99
CA ARG A 88 -7.34 -15.24 9.98
C ARG A 88 -8.32 -14.59 9.00
N ALA A 89 -9.26 -15.36 8.48
CA ALA A 89 -10.26 -14.91 7.51
C ALA A 89 -11.17 -13.79 8.06
N GLN A 90 -11.24 -13.62 9.38
CA GLN A 90 -12.08 -12.62 10.05
C GLN A 90 -11.28 -11.42 10.57
N ARG A 91 -9.95 -11.40 10.37
CA ARG A 91 -9.07 -10.33 10.85
C ARG A 91 -9.26 -9.03 10.09
N PHE A 92 -9.70 -9.12 8.83
CA PHE A 92 -9.99 -7.98 7.96
C PHE A 92 -11.37 -8.16 7.32
N PRO A 93 -12.07 -7.07 6.97
CA PRO A 93 -13.33 -7.15 6.25
C PRO A 93 -13.13 -7.68 4.83
N GLU A 94 -14.16 -8.31 4.28
CA GLU A 94 -14.17 -8.82 2.89
C GLU A 94 -13.89 -7.69 1.88
N SER A 95 -14.41 -6.49 2.13
CA SER A 95 -14.19 -5.31 1.27
C SER A 95 -12.70 -4.98 1.11
N PHE A 96 -11.90 -5.12 2.18
CA PHE A 96 -10.45 -4.94 2.09
C PHE A 96 -9.77 -6.04 1.26
N HIS A 97 -10.22 -7.29 1.35
CA HIS A 97 -9.68 -8.37 0.51
C HIS A 97 -9.92 -8.08 -0.98
N GLN A 98 -11.10 -7.58 -1.33
CA GLN A 98 -11.45 -7.18 -2.69
C GLN A 98 -10.62 -5.98 -3.18
N ALA A 99 -10.41 -4.99 -2.31
CA ALA A 99 -9.55 -3.84 -2.60
C ALA A 99 -8.10 -4.27 -2.85
N LEU A 100 -7.58 -5.20 -2.03
CA LEU A 100 -6.23 -5.73 -2.19
C LEU A 100 -6.09 -6.56 -3.48
N GLN A 101 -7.05 -7.42 -3.79
CA GLN A 101 -7.06 -8.17 -5.05
C GLN A 101 -7.08 -7.23 -6.25
N SER A 102 -7.90 -6.18 -6.21
CA SER A 102 -7.98 -5.17 -7.26
C SER A 102 -6.66 -4.41 -7.44
N LEU A 103 -5.97 -4.09 -6.35
CA LEU A 103 -4.64 -3.47 -6.36
C LEU A 103 -3.60 -4.37 -7.02
N LEU A 104 -3.57 -5.66 -6.66
CA LEU A 104 -2.65 -6.62 -7.24
C LEU A 104 -2.87 -6.73 -8.76
N LEU A 105 -4.12 -6.92 -9.18
CA LEU A 105 -4.47 -6.99 -10.60
C LEU A 105 -4.10 -5.71 -11.36
N ALA A 106 -4.23 -4.54 -10.74
CA ALA A 106 -3.84 -3.27 -11.35
C ALA A 106 -2.32 -3.15 -11.51
N ILE A 107 -1.52 -3.70 -10.60
CA ILE A 107 -0.05 -3.61 -10.63
C ILE A 107 0.58 -4.58 -11.64
N MET A 108 0.01 -5.77 -11.81
CA MET A 108 0.63 -6.83 -12.62
C MET A 108 1.05 -6.37 -14.04
N PRO A 109 0.23 -5.66 -14.82
CA PRO A 109 0.62 -5.18 -16.15
C PRO A 109 1.83 -4.23 -16.14
N HIS A 110 2.01 -3.46 -15.07
CA HIS A 110 3.17 -2.57 -14.93
C HIS A 110 4.47 -3.34 -14.65
N ILE A 111 4.37 -4.52 -14.04
CA ILE A 111 5.52 -5.40 -13.79
C ILE A 111 5.84 -6.23 -15.03
N THR A 112 4.83 -6.83 -15.68
CA THR A 112 5.04 -7.83 -16.74
C THR A 112 5.18 -7.23 -18.13
N MET A 113 4.44 -6.16 -18.44
CA MET A 113 4.37 -5.60 -19.80
C MET A 113 5.15 -4.30 -19.95
N ARG A 114 5.16 -3.45 -18.93
CA ARG A 114 5.82 -2.13 -18.99
C ARG A 114 7.29 -2.11 -18.55
N TYR A 115 7.88 -3.26 -18.26
CA TYR A 115 9.30 -3.34 -17.86
C TYR A 115 10.24 -2.81 -18.95
N VAL A 116 9.86 -2.97 -20.22
CA VAL A 116 10.65 -2.49 -21.36
C VAL A 116 10.67 -0.96 -21.42
N ASP A 117 9.54 -0.32 -21.14
CA ASP A 117 9.39 1.13 -21.27
C ASP A 117 9.82 1.90 -20.02
N VAL A 118 9.56 1.34 -18.83
CA VAL A 118 9.79 1.99 -17.53
C VAL A 118 10.46 1.03 -16.53
N PRO A 119 11.70 0.59 -16.81
CA PRO A 119 12.36 -0.47 -16.05
C PRO A 119 12.64 -0.10 -14.59
N VAL A 120 12.86 1.18 -14.28
CA VAL A 120 13.11 1.64 -12.91
C VAL A 120 11.84 1.53 -12.07
N GLU A 121 10.72 2.06 -12.58
CA GLU A 121 9.40 2.03 -11.98
C GLU A 121 8.92 0.60 -11.76
N ALA A 122 9.06 -0.25 -12.78
CA ALA A 122 8.69 -1.66 -12.73
C ALA A 122 9.51 -2.42 -11.67
N ARG A 123 10.83 -2.16 -11.57
CA ARG A 123 11.66 -2.74 -10.50
C ARG A 123 11.25 -2.24 -9.13
N SER A 124 11.02 -0.94 -8.96
CA SER A 124 10.61 -0.35 -7.67
C SER A 124 9.29 -0.93 -7.16
N VAL A 125 8.27 -1.03 -8.02
CA VAL A 125 6.97 -1.59 -7.62
C VAL A 125 7.06 -3.10 -7.37
N ASN A 126 7.81 -3.85 -8.19
CA ASN A 126 8.01 -5.27 -7.98
C ASN A 126 8.73 -5.55 -6.65
N PHE A 127 9.78 -4.79 -6.34
CA PHE A 127 10.49 -4.89 -5.07
C PHE A 127 9.59 -4.53 -3.88
N SER A 128 8.89 -3.41 -3.96
CA SER A 128 7.99 -2.94 -2.89
C SER A 128 6.83 -3.91 -2.65
N LEU A 129 6.27 -4.46 -3.72
CA LEU A 129 5.24 -5.49 -3.66
C LEU A 129 5.78 -6.80 -3.06
N ALA A 130 6.98 -7.23 -3.45
CA ALA A 130 7.63 -8.39 -2.86
C ALA A 130 7.89 -8.19 -1.36
N CYS A 131 8.34 -7.01 -0.93
CA CYS A 131 8.48 -6.69 0.50
C CYS A 131 7.12 -6.72 1.20
N PHE A 132 6.09 -6.14 0.58
CA PHE A 132 4.73 -6.14 1.11
C PHE A 132 4.18 -7.55 1.28
N ILE A 133 4.39 -8.46 0.31
CA ILE A 133 3.87 -9.84 0.31
C ILE A 133 4.75 -10.82 1.11
N LYS A 134 6.07 -10.64 1.13
CA LYS A 134 7.02 -11.60 1.72
C LYS A 134 7.25 -11.35 3.21
N VAL A 135 7.33 -10.08 3.64
CA VAL A 135 7.85 -9.72 4.97
C VAL A 135 6.74 -9.52 6.01
N ARG A 136 5.50 -9.23 5.59
CA ARG A 136 4.44 -8.78 6.51
C ARG A 136 3.07 -9.49 6.45
N PRO A 137 2.64 -10.19 5.38
CA PRO A 137 1.35 -10.87 5.34
C PRO A 137 1.42 -12.35 5.69
N ARG A 138 2.59 -12.98 5.88
CA ARG A 138 2.60 -14.38 6.32
C ARG A 138 2.14 -14.56 7.76
N ALA A 139 2.32 -13.55 8.61
CA ALA A 139 1.74 -13.53 9.95
C ALA A 139 0.30 -12.93 9.98
N VAL A 140 -0.09 -12.19 8.92
CA VAL A 140 -1.27 -11.32 8.94
C VAL A 140 -2.34 -11.63 7.86
N VAL A 141 -1.98 -12.09 6.66
CA VAL A 141 -2.87 -12.25 5.47
C VAL A 141 -2.94 -13.67 4.83
N PHE A 142 -1.87 -14.49 4.75
CA PHE A 142 -1.88 -15.92 4.29
C PHE A 142 -1.80 -17.04 5.32
#